data_AF-A0A844WEN4-F1
#
_entry.id   AF-A0A844WEN4-F1
#
_cell.length_a   1.000
_cell.length_b   1.000
_cell.length_c   1.000
_cell.angle_alpha   90.00
_cell.angle_beta   90.00
_cell.angle_gamma   90.00
#
_symmetry.space_group_name_H-M   'P 1'
#
loop_
_entity.id
_entity.type
_entity.pdbx_description
1 polymer ?
#
loop_
_entity_poly.entity_id
_entity_poly.type
_entity_poly.pdbx_seq_one_letter_code
_entity_poly.pdbx_strand_id
1 'polypeptide(L)'
;MKLAILTALAVAGLATEAPAHDYAYTFQPSNHVIVVSCYRGPWKQVIWDHPNAKFIDSLVAIGYDFPTSEAIANRICRDQNLVFDPEGLKATMKRIYMSSPVSKS
;
A
#
# COMPACT_ATOMS: atom_id res chain seq x y z
N MET A 1 49.28 -27.48 -29.91
CA MET A 1 48.23 -28.19 -29.16
C MET A 1 47.55 -27.21 -28.22
N LYS A 2 46.27 -26.92 -28.53
CA LYS A 2 45.14 -26.47 -27.69
C LYS A 2 45.42 -25.65 -26.42
N LEU A 3 45.13 -24.35 -26.53
CA LEU A 3 44.72 -23.44 -25.44
C LEU A 3 43.46 -24.01 -24.75
N ALA A 4 43.46 -24.07 -23.43
CA ALA A 4 42.24 -24.30 -22.65
C ALA A 4 42.06 -23.13 -21.67
N ILE A 5 41.29 -22.13 -22.11
CA ILE A 5 40.78 -21.05 -21.27
C ILE A 5 39.54 -21.63 -20.58
N LEU A 6 39.59 -21.79 -19.26
CA LEU A 6 38.43 -22.16 -18.46
C LEU A 6 37.59 -20.89 -18.20
N THR A 7 36.51 -20.76 -18.98
CA THR A 7 35.45 -19.77 -18.82
C THR A 7 34.75 -19.91 -17.47
N ALA A 8 34.83 -18.86 -16.65
CA ALA A 8 34.02 -18.69 -15.46
C ALA A 8 32.55 -18.45 -15.86
N LEU A 9 31.68 -19.42 -15.59
CA LEU A 9 30.23 -19.25 -15.70
C LEU A 9 29.74 -18.45 -14.49
N ALA A 10 29.58 -17.14 -14.69
CA ALA A 10 28.82 -16.29 -13.78
C ALA A 10 27.36 -16.73 -13.83
N VAL A 11 26.88 -17.38 -12.77
CA VAL A 11 25.44 -17.60 -12.56
C VAL A 11 24.86 -16.27 -12.09
N ALA A 12 24.38 -15.46 -13.03
CA ALA A 12 23.59 -14.28 -12.71
C ALA A 12 22.26 -14.76 -12.10
N GLY A 13 22.09 -14.54 -10.80
CA GLY A 13 20.84 -14.80 -10.10
C GLY A 13 19.74 -13.92 -10.68
N LEU A 14 18.78 -14.54 -11.37
CA LEU A 14 17.53 -13.92 -11.75
C LEU A 14 16.71 -13.72 -10.47
N ALA A 15 16.89 -12.59 -9.79
CA ALA A 15 15.92 -12.14 -8.81
C ALA A 15 14.64 -11.78 -9.59
N THR A 16 13.62 -12.64 -9.55
CA THR A 16 12.28 -12.27 -9.99
C THR A 16 11.78 -11.18 -9.06
N GLU A 17 11.79 -9.94 -9.53
CA GLU A 17 11.10 -8.83 -8.88
C GLU A 17 9.64 -9.23 -8.72
N ALA A 18 9.19 -9.44 -7.48
CA ALA A 18 7.78 -9.67 -7.26
C ALA A 18 7.04 -8.35 -7.55
N PRO A 19 5.97 -8.36 -8.35
CA PRO A 19 5.30 -7.16 -8.78
C PRO A 19 4.82 -6.32 -7.59
N ALA A 20 5.14 -5.02 -7.60
CA ALA A 20 4.46 -4.07 -6.74
C ALA A 20 2.98 -4.02 -7.13
N HIS A 21 2.10 -4.14 -6.14
CA HIS A 21 0.66 -4.18 -6.38
C HIS A 21 -0.01 -2.89 -5.89
N ASP A 22 -0.45 -2.06 -6.82
CA ASP A 22 -1.31 -0.92 -6.53
C ASP A 22 -2.77 -1.37 -6.47
N TYR A 23 -3.35 -1.38 -5.28
CA TYR A 23 -4.78 -1.58 -5.09
C TYR A 23 -5.49 -0.23 -4.95
N ALA A 24 -6.71 -0.13 -5.47
CA ALA A 24 -7.58 1.03 -5.29
C ALA A 24 -9.01 0.55 -5.07
N TYR A 25 -9.57 0.85 -3.89
CA TYR A 25 -10.97 0.54 -3.58
C TYR A 25 -11.74 1.81 -3.30
N THR A 26 -12.86 1.98 -4.00
CA THR A 26 -13.82 3.07 -3.79
C THR A 26 -14.78 2.69 -2.67
N PHE A 27 -14.74 3.45 -1.56
CA PHE A 27 -15.77 3.40 -0.53
C PHE A 27 -16.60 4.68 -0.59
N GLN A 28 -17.93 4.54 -0.72
CA GLN A 28 -18.87 5.66 -0.83
C GLN A 28 -19.73 5.89 0.40
N PRO A 29 -19.23 6.54 1.45
CA PRO A 29 -20.10 7.08 2.48
C PRO A 29 -20.58 8.48 2.05
N SER A 30 -21.89 8.72 2.09
CA SER A 30 -22.45 10.07 1.98
C SER A 30 -21.94 10.89 0.78
N ASN A 31 -21.99 10.32 -0.42
CA ASN A 31 -21.59 10.92 -1.71
C ASN A 31 -20.08 11.14 -1.97
N HIS A 32 -19.19 10.72 -1.07
CA HIS A 32 -17.75 10.88 -1.30
C HIS A 32 -17.06 9.54 -1.60
N VAL A 33 -15.95 9.54 -2.33
CA VAL A 33 -15.18 8.31 -2.63
C VAL A 33 -13.85 8.33 -1.87
N ILE A 34 -13.65 7.38 -0.94
CA ILE A 34 -12.32 7.09 -0.36
C ILE A 34 -11.62 6.06 -1.25
N VAL A 35 -10.38 6.33 -1.66
CA VAL A 35 -9.55 5.46 -2.50
C VAL A 35 -8.46 4.80 -1.66
N VAL A 36 -8.71 3.60 -1.14
CA VAL A 36 -7.69 2.90 -0.34
C VAL A 36 -6.58 2.41 -1.25
N SER A 37 -5.38 2.99 -1.13
CA SER A 37 -4.25 2.66 -1.99
C SER A 37 -2.90 2.69 -1.29
N CYS A 38 -2.20 1.56 -1.37
CA CYS A 38 -0.92 1.33 -0.73
C CYS A 38 0.07 0.84 -1.77
N TYR A 39 1.26 1.44 -1.80
CA TYR A 39 2.42 0.82 -2.41
C TYR A 39 2.80 -0.41 -1.56
N ARG A 40 3.04 -1.53 -2.22
CA ARG A 40 3.36 -2.82 -1.59
C ARG A 40 4.70 -3.32 -2.10
N GLY A 41 5.58 -3.67 -1.17
CA GLY A 41 6.79 -4.42 -1.50
C GLY A 41 6.47 -5.87 -1.89
N PRO A 42 7.46 -6.61 -2.41
CA PRO A 42 7.29 -7.99 -2.85
C PRO A 42 7.06 -9.01 -1.73
N TRP A 43 7.16 -8.59 -0.46
CA TRP A 43 7.15 -9.46 0.70
C TRP A 43 6.05 -9.08 1.70
N LYS A 44 5.80 -9.97 2.67
CA LYS A 44 4.82 -9.73 3.74
C LYS A 44 5.29 -8.65 4.74
N GLN A 45 6.59 -8.41 4.85
CA GLN A 45 7.15 -7.40 5.75
C GLN A 45 6.93 -6.00 5.18
N VAL A 46 6.46 -5.08 6.02
CA VAL A 46 6.15 -3.68 5.67
C VAL A 46 7.39 -2.76 5.67
N ILE A 47 8.44 -3.19 4.98
CA ILE A 47 9.71 -2.44 4.91
C ILE A 47 9.55 -1.25 3.96
N TRP A 48 8.90 -1.45 2.81
CA TRP A 48 8.77 -0.46 1.74
C TRP A 48 7.35 0.10 1.65
N ASP A 49 6.40 -0.48 2.39
CA ASP A 49 4.99 -0.19 2.28
C ASP A 49 4.65 1.22 2.80
N HIS A 50 3.95 1.98 1.96
CA HIS A 50 3.52 3.34 2.26
C HIS A 50 2.22 3.66 1.52
N PRO A 51 1.46 4.68 1.96
CA PRO A 51 0.29 5.12 1.22
C PRO A 51 0.66 5.81 -0.10
N ASN A 52 -0.17 5.62 -1.12
CA ASN A 52 -0.13 6.43 -2.33
C ASN A 52 -0.83 7.78 -2.08
N ALA A 53 -0.40 8.85 -2.75
CA ALA A 53 -0.95 10.20 -2.58
C ALA A 53 -2.49 10.24 -2.72
N LYS A 54 -3.03 9.53 -3.73
CA LYS A 54 -4.48 9.42 -3.98
C LYS A 54 -5.29 8.91 -2.79
N PHE A 55 -4.68 8.14 -1.88
CA PHE A 55 -5.36 7.70 -0.67
C PHE A 55 -5.51 8.85 0.32
N ILE A 56 -4.41 9.56 0.60
CA ILE A 56 -4.40 10.74 1.47
C ILE A 56 -5.33 11.82 0.91
N ASP A 57 -5.22 12.13 -0.38
CA ASP A 57 -6.06 13.14 -1.05
C ASP A 57 -7.55 12.80 -0.95
N SER A 58 -7.91 11.52 -1.07
CA SER A 58 -9.31 11.08 -0.93
C SER A 58 -9.84 11.24 0.50
N LEU A 59 -8.99 11.18 1.52
CA LEU A 59 -9.37 11.45 2.92
C LEU A 59 -9.49 12.96 3.18
N VAL A 60 -8.58 13.75 2.64
CA VAL A 60 -8.66 15.22 2.72
C VAL A 60 -9.92 15.74 2.03
N ALA A 61 -10.26 15.18 0.86
CA ALA A 61 -11.47 15.55 0.10
C ALA A 61 -12.79 15.31 0.86
N ILE A 62 -12.77 14.52 1.94
CA ILE A 62 -13.95 14.23 2.78
C ILE A 62 -13.90 14.91 4.15
N GLY A 63 -12.93 15.81 4.36
CA GLY A 63 -12.86 16.69 5.52
C GLY A 63 -11.88 16.28 6.61
N TYR A 64 -11.08 15.23 6.43
CA TYR A 64 -9.94 14.98 7.31
C TYR A 64 -8.85 16.02 7.04
N ASP A 65 -8.13 16.46 8.08
CA ASP A 65 -6.92 17.25 7.85
C ASP A 65 -5.78 16.37 7.28
N PHE A 66 -4.76 17.02 6.72
CA PHE A 66 -3.65 16.29 6.10
C PHE A 66 -2.89 15.39 7.08
N PRO A 67 -2.50 15.83 8.30
CA PRO A 67 -1.80 14.98 9.26
C PRO A 67 -2.61 13.74 9.67
N THR A 68 -3.92 13.89 9.88
CA THR A 68 -4.81 12.77 10.22
C THR A 68 -4.96 11.82 9.04
N SER A 69 -5.12 12.36 7.83
CA SER A 69 -5.20 11.58 6.59
C SER A 69 -3.95 10.73 6.37
N GLU A 70 -2.78 11.33 6.53
CA GLU A 70 -1.50 10.64 6.43
C GLU A 70 -1.34 9.58 7.52
N ALA A 71 -1.74 9.86 8.76
CA ALA A 71 -1.68 8.90 9.86
C ALA A 71 -2.61 7.69 9.63
N ILE A 72 -3.84 7.91 9.17
CA ILE A 72 -4.78 6.84 8.83
C ILE A 72 -4.22 5.98 7.69
N ALA A 73 -3.76 6.63 6.62
CA ALA A 73 -3.26 5.93 5.44
C ALA A 73 -2.01 5.10 5.78
N ASN A 74 -1.08 5.64 6.57
CA ASN A 74 0.08 4.91 7.05
C ASN A 74 -0.30 3.74 7.96
N ARG A 75 -1.24 3.92 8.89
CA ARG A 75 -1.71 2.84 9.76
C ARG A 75 -2.24 1.66 8.95
N ILE A 76 -2.99 1.92 7.88
CA ILE A 76 -3.57 0.89 7.02
C ILE A 76 -2.50 0.24 6.14
N CYS A 77 -1.67 1.04 5.46
CA CYS A 77 -0.70 0.52 4.51
C CYS A 77 0.48 -0.19 5.20
N ARG A 78 0.77 0.13 6.46
CA ARG A 78 1.84 -0.51 7.23
C ARG A 78 1.35 -1.60 8.18
N ASP A 79 0.06 -1.99 8.11
CA ASP A 79 -0.43 -3.16 8.82
C ASP A 79 -0.01 -4.44 8.08
N GLN A 80 0.90 -5.18 8.70
CA GLN A 80 1.42 -6.45 8.18
C GLN A 80 0.33 -7.52 7.99
N ASN A 81 -0.78 -7.44 8.73
CA ASN A 81 -1.91 -8.37 8.59
C ASN A 81 -2.76 -8.08 7.35
N LEU A 82 -2.65 -6.87 6.78
CA LEU A 82 -3.41 -6.44 5.62
C LEU A 82 -2.61 -6.55 4.31
N VAL A 83 -1.37 -7.07 4.37
CA VAL A 83 -0.54 -7.31 3.19
C VAL A 83 -1.13 -8.47 2.40
N PHE A 84 -1.35 -8.27 1.09
CA PHE A 84 -2.08 -9.17 0.20
C PHE A 84 -3.55 -9.43 0.59
N ASP A 85 -4.14 -8.60 1.45
CA ASP A 85 -5.55 -8.69 1.85
C ASP A 85 -6.33 -7.42 1.45
N PRO A 86 -6.77 -7.34 0.18
CA PRO A 86 -7.53 -6.19 -0.30
C PRO A 86 -8.86 -5.96 0.44
N GLU A 87 -9.57 -7.03 0.81
CA GLU A 87 -10.83 -6.92 1.53
C GLU A 87 -10.60 -6.47 2.98
N GLY A 88 -9.53 -6.93 3.62
CA GLY A 88 -9.10 -6.45 4.92
C GLY A 88 -8.74 -4.96 4.93
N LEU A 89 -8.07 -4.47 3.88
CA LEU A 89 -7.79 -3.04 3.70
C LEU A 89 -9.07 -2.22 3.63
N LYS A 90 -10.00 -2.63 2.78
CA LYS A 90 -11.32 -1.99 2.62
C LYS A 90 -12.13 -2.03 3.92
N ALA A 91 -12.21 -3.19 4.57
CA ALA A 91 -12.95 -3.38 5.82
C ALA A 91 -12.36 -2.53 6.95
N THR A 92 -11.03 -2.42 7.01
CA THR A 92 -10.34 -1.61 8.02
C THR A 92 -10.56 -0.12 7.80
N MET A 93 -10.47 0.36 6.56
CA MET A 93 -10.82 1.76 6.26
C MET A 93 -12.28 2.05 6.58
N LYS A 94 -13.21 1.17 6.17
CA LYS A 94 -14.64 1.31 6.50
C LYS A 94 -14.85 1.38 8.01
N ARG A 95 -14.17 0.54 8.78
CA ARG A 95 -14.24 0.57 10.25
C ARG A 95 -13.76 1.91 10.80
N ILE A 96 -12.60 2.40 10.37
CA ILE A 96 -12.03 3.68 10.80
C ILE A 96 -12.98 4.84 10.48
N TYR A 97 -13.55 4.84 9.27
CA TYR A 97 -14.52 5.86 8.86
C TYR A 97 -15.76 5.84 9.75
N MET A 98 -16.34 4.66 10.02
CA MET A 98 -17.52 4.53 10.88
C MET A 98 -17.23 4.80 12.36
N SER A 99 -16.01 4.54 12.82
CA SER A 99 -15.59 4.70 14.23
C SER A 99 -14.98 6.07 14.54
N SER A 100 -14.81 6.95 13.55
CA SER A 100 -14.25 8.29 13.75
C SER A 100 -15.36 9.34 13.78
N PRO A 101 -15.84 9.74 14.98
CA PRO A 101 -16.66 10.95 15.11
C PRO A 101 -15.85 12.25 15.08
N VAL A 102 -14.51 12.19 14.92
CA VAL A 102 -13.60 13.30 15.22
C VAL A 102 -12.88 13.80 13.96
N SER A 103 -12.89 15.13 13.79
CA SER A 103 -12.25 15.95 12.74
C SER A 103 -12.88 15.87 11.35
N LYS A 104 -14.14 16.31 11.25
CA LYS A 104 -14.56 17.07 10.06
C LYS A 104 -14.36 18.52 10.44
N SER A 105 -13.20 19.08 10.10
CA SER A 105 -12.86 20.47 10.38
C SER A 105 -13.72 21.41 9.54
#